data_AF-A0A921ZXI8-F1
#
_entry.id   AF-A0A921ZXI8-F1
#
_cell.length_a   1.000
_cell.length_b   1.000
_cell.length_c   1.000
_cell.angle_alpha   90.00
_cell.angle_beta   90.00
_cell.angle_gamma   90.00
#
_symmetry.space_group_name_H-M   'P 1'
#
loop_
_entity.id
_entity.type
_entity.pdbx_description
1 polymer ?
#
loop_
_entity_poly.entity_id
_entity_poly.type
_entity_poly.pdbx_seq_one_letter_code
_entity_poly.pdbx_strand_id
1 'polypeptide(L)'
;MTSQTFFFIFIPILAMLLLGLNLVFAPHNPYDEKDSAFECGFHSFLGQNRSEFIMLIFFLVLTLGFVFELGKNALSIESRQIYYAK
;
A
#
# COMPACT_ATOMS: atom_id res chain seq x y z
N MET A 1 -26.61 -7.75 13.72
CA MET A 1 -25.59 -7.17 12.83
C MET A 1 -25.51 -5.69 13.13
N THR A 2 -24.42 -5.21 13.73
CA THR A 2 -24.25 -3.77 13.98
C THR A 2 -23.97 -3.07 12.66
N SER A 3 -24.39 -1.80 12.51
CA SER A 3 -24.15 -1.00 11.29
C SER A 3 -22.69 -1.04 10.82
N GLN A 4 -21.74 -1.06 11.77
CA GLN A 4 -20.31 -1.16 11.47
C GLN A 4 -19.91 -2.49 10.80
N THR A 5 -20.40 -3.62 11.32
CA THR A 5 -20.11 -4.94 10.74
C THR A 5 -20.64 -5.10 9.31
N PHE A 6 -21.73 -4.39 8.96
CA PHE A 6 -22.24 -4.37 7.60
C PHE A 6 -21.27 -3.71 6.62
N PHE A 7 -20.72 -2.54 6.95
CA PHE A 7 -19.78 -1.84 6.07
C PHE A 7 -18.49 -2.62 5.84
N PHE A 8 -17.92 -3.23 6.89
CA PHE A 8 -16.69 -4.03 6.76
C PHE A 8 -16.83 -5.23 5.83
N ILE A 9 -18.03 -5.78 5.66
CA ILE A 9 -18.29 -6.92 4.77
C ILE A 9 -18.72 -6.43 3.39
N PHE A 10 -19.61 -5.45 3.31
CA PHE A 10 -20.20 -4.99 2.06
C PHE A 10 -19.19 -4.28 1.14
N ILE A 11 -18.34 -3.42 1.69
CA ILE A 11 -17.38 -2.62 0.91
C ILE A 11 -16.38 -3.51 0.13
N PRO A 12 -15.66 -4.49 0.74
CA PRO A 12 -14.73 -5.31 -0.02
C PRO A 12 -15.43 -6.20 -1.06
N ILE A 13 -16.64 -6.70 -0.75
CA ILE A 13 -17.42 -7.50 -1.70
C ILE A 13 -17.79 -6.65 -2.93
N LEU A 14 -18.27 -5.42 -2.71
CA LEU A 14 -18.62 -4.52 -3.79
C LEU A 14 -17.40 -4.16 -4.65
N ALA A 15 -16.24 -3.91 -4.03
CA ALA A 15 -14.99 -3.62 -4.73
C ALA A 15 -14.54 -4.79 -5.62
N MET A 16 -14.57 -6.02 -5.10
CA MET A 16 -14.23 -7.22 -5.89
C MET A 16 -15.23 -7.48 -7.01
N LEU A 17 -16.53 -7.25 -6.76
CA LEU A 17 -17.57 -7.41 -7.78
C LEU A 17 -17.34 -6.46 -8.95
N LEU A 18 -17.09 -5.18 -8.68
CA LEU A 18 -16.85 -4.18 -9.74
C LEU A 18 -15.56 -4.45 -10.51
N LEU A 19 -14.48 -4.83 -9.82
CA LEU A 19 -13.23 -5.23 -10.47
C LEU A 19 -13.43 -6.48 -11.33
N GLY A 20 -14.14 -7.49 -10.82
CA GLY A 20 -14.45 -8.72 -11.53
C GLY A 20 -15.28 -8.47 -12.79
N LEU A 21 -16.30 -7.60 -12.72
CA LEU A 21 -17.07 -7.18 -13.89
C LEU A 21 -16.18 -6.50 -14.93
N ASN A 22 -15.28 -5.61 -14.52
CA ASN A 22 -14.36 -4.96 -15.45
C ASN A 22 -13.43 -5.98 -16.12
N LEU A 23 -12.84 -6.91 -15.36
CA LEU A 23 -11.94 -7.93 -15.91
C LEU A 23 -12.64 -8.89 -16.89
N VAL A 24 -13.91 -9.21 -16.68
CA VAL A 24 -14.66 -10.13 -17.55
C VAL A 24 -15.18 -9.46 -18.82
N PHE A 25 -15.67 -8.22 -18.72
CA PHE A 25 -16.34 -7.53 -19.83
C PHE A 25 -15.45 -6.52 -20.58
N ALA A 26 -14.33 -6.07 -20.02
CA ALA A 26 -13.45 -5.13 -20.70
C ALA A 26 -12.71 -5.79 -21.88
N PRO A 27 -12.64 -5.14 -23.05
CA PRO A 27 -11.82 -5.62 -24.16
C PRO A 27 -10.35 -5.73 -23.77
N HIS A 28 -9.82 -6.95 -23.77
CA HIS A 28 -8.42 -7.22 -23.46
C HIS A 28 -7.63 -7.46 -24.76
N ASN A 29 -6.86 -6.45 -25.18
CA ASN A 29 -5.94 -6.52 -26.32
C ASN A 29 -4.52 -6.13 -25.84
N PRO A 30 -3.74 -7.10 -25.32
CA PRO A 30 -2.35 -6.89 -24.89
C PRO A 30 -1.41 -6.96 -26.09
N TYR A 31 -0.38 -6.12 -26.08
CA TYR A 31 0.73 -6.12 -27.04
C TYR A 31 1.94 -5.50 -26.36
N ASP A 32 3.15 -5.89 -26.80
CA ASP A 32 4.39 -5.65 -26.06
C ASP A 32 4.61 -4.17 -25.71
N GLU A 33 4.28 -3.25 -26.62
CA GLU A 33 4.43 -1.82 -26.41
C GLU A 33 3.42 -1.24 -25.41
N LYS A 34 2.23 -1.82 -25.30
CA LYS A 34 1.19 -1.41 -24.33
C LYS A 34 1.47 -1.93 -22.92
N ASP A 35 2.13 -3.08 -22.83
CA ASP A 35 2.51 -3.69 -21.56
C ASP A 35 3.88 -3.19 -21.07
N SER A 36 4.67 -2.56 -21.94
CA SER A 36 5.89 -1.85 -21.57
C SER A 36 5.60 -0.55 -20.79
N ALA A 37 6.52 -0.15 -19.92
CA ALA A 37 6.44 1.16 -19.26
C ALA A 37 6.48 2.27 -20.32
N PHE A 38 5.53 3.22 -20.25
CA PHE A 38 5.50 4.38 -21.14
C PHE A 38 6.70 5.28 -20.88
N GLU A 39 7.75 5.03 -21.64
CA GLU A 39 8.91 5.90 -21.71
C GLU A 39 8.91 6.58 -23.09
N CYS A 40 9.47 7.77 -23.19
CA CYS A 40 9.54 8.55 -24.43
C CYS A 40 10.47 7.91 -25.50
N GLY A 41 10.51 6.58 -25.60
CA GLY A 41 11.34 5.78 -26.50
C GLY A 41 12.66 5.27 -25.91
N PHE A 42 12.88 5.38 -24.59
CA PHE A 42 14.13 4.94 -23.95
C PHE A 42 13.85 4.14 -22.67
N HIS A 43 14.47 2.97 -22.55
CA HIS A 43 14.46 2.16 -21.33
C HIS A 43 15.10 2.94 -20.16
N SER A 44 14.44 2.97 -19.00
CA SER A 44 14.95 3.52 -17.72
C SER A 44 16.47 3.29 -17.60
N PHE A 45 17.24 4.38 -17.65
CA PHE A 45 18.70 4.30 -17.53
C PHE A 45 19.06 3.64 -16.20
N LEU A 46 19.70 2.47 -16.27
CA LEU A 46 20.25 1.77 -15.10
C LEU A 46 21.19 2.73 -14.35
N GLY A 47 20.76 3.21 -13.18
CA GLY A 47 21.51 4.18 -12.37
C GLY A 47 20.75 5.48 -12.03
N GLN A 48 19.60 5.76 -12.65
CA GLN A 48 18.70 6.86 -12.24
C GLN A 48 17.64 6.37 -11.25
N ASN A 49 18.10 5.74 -10.17
CA ASN A 49 17.22 5.01 -9.25
C ASN A 49 16.84 5.91 -8.08
N ARG A 50 15.68 6.58 -8.18
CA ARG A 50 15.01 7.33 -7.10
C ARG A 50 15.82 8.52 -6.56
N SER A 51 15.18 9.67 -6.36
CA SER A 51 15.78 10.78 -5.61
C SER A 51 16.02 10.35 -4.15
N GLU A 52 17.25 9.94 -3.82
CA GLU A 52 17.64 9.46 -2.49
C GLU A 52 17.22 10.41 -1.38
N PHE A 53 17.33 11.72 -1.65
CA PHE A 53 16.93 12.78 -0.72
C PHE A 53 15.45 12.70 -0.34
N ILE A 54 14.54 12.51 -1.29
CA ILE A 54 13.09 12.44 -1.00
C ILE A 54 12.76 11.19 -0.19
N MET A 55 13.41 10.07 -0.50
CA MET A 55 13.23 8.81 0.24
C MET A 55 13.66 8.97 1.71
N LEU A 56 14.80 9.62 1.96
CA LEU A 56 15.28 9.86 3.33
C LEU A 56 14.30 10.72 4.14
N ILE A 57 13.78 11.79 3.55
CA ILE A 57 12.79 12.66 4.22
C ILE A 57 11.49 11.90 4.48
N PHE A 58 11.01 11.11 3.50
CA PHE A 58 9.82 10.26 3.67
C PHE A 58 9.97 9.29 4.85
N PHE A 59 11.10 8.58 4.94
CA PHE A 59 11.36 7.65 6.05
C PHE A 59 11.51 8.36 7.39
N LEU A 60 12.13 9.54 7.41
CA LEU A 60 12.27 10.34 8.63
C LEU A 60 10.88 10.72 9.17
N VAL A 61 9.99 11.26 8.31
CA VAL A 61 8.63 11.65 8.70
C VAL A 61 7.83 10.44 9.20
N LEU A 62 7.89 9.30 8.51
CA LEU A 62 7.20 8.08 8.96
C LEU A 62 7.70 7.60 10.32
N THR A 63 9.02 7.58 10.52
CA THR A 63 9.62 7.10 11.76
C THR A 63 9.28 8.03 12.94
N LEU A 64 9.36 9.35 12.74
CA LEU A 64 8.97 10.32 13.76
C LEU A 64 7.47 10.23 14.09
N GLY A 65 6.61 10.11 13.07
CA GLY A 65 5.17 9.94 13.26
C GLY A 65 4.84 8.68 14.06
N PHE A 66 5.50 7.56 13.74
CA PHE A 66 5.33 6.31 14.46
C PHE A 66 5.73 6.42 15.94
N VAL A 67 6.88 7.03 16.24
CA VAL A 67 7.33 7.25 17.63
C VAL A 67 6.38 8.19 18.38
N PHE A 68 5.86 9.23 17.71
CA PHE A 68 4.90 10.17 18.30
C PHE A 68 3.58 9.48 18.67
N GLU A 69 3.04 8.62 17.81
CA GLU A 69 1.82 7.87 18.09
C GLU A 69 2.00 6.87 19.24
N LEU A 70 3.16 6.19 19.30
CA LEU A 70 3.54 5.34 20.43
C LEU A 70 3.61 6.14 21.73
N GLY A 71 4.28 7.30 21.73
CA GLY A 71 4.41 8.16 22.92
C GLY A 71 3.09 8.72 23.41
N LYS A 72 2.12 8.94 22.50
CA LYS A 72 0.76 9.36 22.83
C LYS A 72 -0.17 8.23 23.28
N ASN A 73 0.34 6.99 23.36
CA ASN A 73 -0.46 5.79 23.62
C ASN A 73 -1.63 5.60 22.64
N ALA A 74 -1.51 6.11 21.42
CA ALA A 74 -2.48 5.82 20.35
C ALA A 74 -2.31 4.40 19.81
N LEU A 75 -1.10 3.83 19.98
CA LEU A 75 -0.73 2.48 19.59
C LEU A 75 -0.12 1.75 20.80
N SER A 76 -0.71 0.64 21.22
CA SER A 76 -0.19 -0.19 22.32
C SER A 76 0.46 -1.45 21.75
N ILE A 77 1.77 -1.59 21.93
CA ILE A 77 2.48 -2.82 21.56
C ILE A 77 2.47 -3.79 22.74
N GLU A 78 1.68 -4.84 22.62
CA GLU A 78 1.71 -5.96 23.57
C GLU A 78 2.94 -6.83 23.28
N SER A 79 4.00 -6.66 24.07
CA SER A 79 5.23 -7.42 23.90
C SER A 79 5.16 -8.76 24.63
N ARG A 80 5.13 -9.88 23.89
CA ARG A 80 5.29 -11.23 24.47
C ARG A 80 6.67 -11.49 25.10
N GLN A 81 7.65 -10.63 24.86
CA GLN A 81 9.00 -10.75 25.42
C GLN A 81 9.02 -10.50 26.94
N ILE A 82 8.06 -9.70 27.46
CA ILE A 82 7.93 -9.42 28.90
C ILE A 82 7.58 -10.68 29.69
N TYR A 83 6.88 -11.64 29.09
CA TYR A 83 6.45 -12.89 29.75
C TYR A 83 7.59 -13.89 29.94
N TYR A 84 8.63 -13.85 29.11
CA TYR A 84 9.80 -14.73 29.22
C TYR A 84 10.93 -14.13 30.07
N ALA A 85 10.82 -12.86 30.46
CA ALA A 85 11.82 -12.14 31.26
C ALA A 85 11.47 -12.08 32.76
N LYS A 86 10.39 -12.75 33.19
CA LYS A 86 9.93 -12.84 34.59
C LYS A 86 9.97 -14.28 35.06
#